data_AF-A0A1Q4VU19-F1
#
_entry.id   AF-A0A1Q4VU19-F1
#
_cell.length_a   1.000
_cell.length_b   1.000
_cell.length_c   1.000
_cell.angle_alpha   90.00
_cell.angle_beta   90.00
_cell.angle_gamma   90.00
#
_symmetry.space_group_name_H-M   'P 1'
#
loop_
_entity.id
_entity.type
_entity.pdbx_description
1 polymer ?
#
loop_
_entity_poly.entity_id
_entity_poly.type
_entity_poly.pdbx_seq_one_letter_code
_entity_poly.pdbx_strand_id
1 'polypeptide(L)'
;MAGAAALGLPALTPATAVAAPLRADQALRTDQPATTWRGPRSANGWKILDEAETHPIEGSGQSVRLAGGDAAILLLHVARRFHYEIDQLRADDVTGHRTSRTIRQPHESNYLSGTAIAIRPHAYPLGVKGGLYPHELIVVRDILTELDGAVAWGGDFGTPQESHFEVALAPSHPKVRGVARKLRTWRDTPGMGAGTIDAFEPERREAVEAFGRGRG
;
A
#
# COMPACT_ATOMS: atom_id res chain seq x y z
N MET A 1 39.73 -35.79 -65.90
CA MET A 1 39.91 -34.46 -65.30
C MET A 1 38.79 -34.25 -64.28
N ALA A 2 39.05 -34.59 -63.01
CA ALA A 2 38.08 -34.51 -61.92
C ALA A 2 38.13 -33.11 -61.29
N GLY A 3 36.99 -32.40 -61.23
CA GLY A 3 36.87 -31.10 -60.59
C GLY A 3 36.09 -31.23 -59.27
N ALA A 4 36.76 -30.99 -58.15
CA ALA A 4 36.17 -31.00 -56.81
C ALA A 4 35.49 -29.65 -56.53
N ALA A 5 34.20 -29.69 -56.17
CA ALA A 5 33.45 -28.52 -55.71
C ALA A 5 33.61 -28.37 -54.19
N ALA A 6 34.26 -27.30 -53.74
CA ALA A 6 34.40 -26.96 -52.33
C ALA A 6 33.19 -26.16 -51.85
N LEU A 7 32.42 -26.74 -50.92
CA LEU A 7 31.35 -26.07 -50.17
C LEU A 7 31.97 -25.26 -49.02
N GLY A 8 31.94 -23.93 -49.12
CA GLY A 8 32.34 -23.02 -48.04
C GLY A 8 31.16 -22.77 -47.09
N LEU A 9 31.34 -23.06 -45.80
CA LEU A 9 30.40 -22.69 -44.73
C LEU A 9 30.67 -21.23 -44.31
N PRO A 10 29.66 -20.35 -44.20
CA PRO A 10 29.86 -19.02 -43.64
C PRO A 10 29.96 -19.09 -42.12
N ALA A 11 30.99 -18.45 -41.57
CA ALA A 11 31.16 -18.27 -40.13
C ALA A 11 30.15 -17.25 -39.60
N LEU A 12 29.26 -17.67 -38.71
CA LEU A 12 28.40 -16.79 -37.92
C LEU A 12 29.24 -16.14 -36.81
N THR A 13 29.45 -14.83 -36.90
CA THR A 13 29.98 -14.04 -35.78
C THR A 13 28.86 -13.77 -34.77
N PRO A 14 29.08 -13.96 -33.46
CA PRO A 14 28.08 -13.62 -32.45
C PRO A 14 27.97 -12.10 -32.35
N ALA A 15 26.79 -11.56 -32.64
CA ALA A 15 26.46 -10.17 -32.37
C ALA A 15 26.29 -9.98 -30.86
N THR A 16 27.26 -9.33 -30.22
CA THR A 16 27.11 -8.84 -28.85
C THR A 16 26.07 -7.72 -28.84
N ALA A 17 24.85 -8.02 -28.37
CA ALA A 17 23.85 -7.02 -28.07
C ALA A 17 24.35 -6.16 -26.90
N VAL A 18 24.75 -4.92 -27.19
CA VAL A 18 25.04 -3.93 -26.17
C VAL A 18 23.70 -3.55 -25.53
N ALA A 19 23.48 -3.99 -24.29
CA ALA A 19 22.39 -3.52 -23.48
C ALA A 19 22.55 -2.01 -23.30
N ALA A 20 21.65 -1.23 -23.91
CA ALA A 20 21.57 0.20 -23.67
C ALA A 20 21.36 0.41 -22.15
N PRO A 21 22.10 1.32 -21.50
CA PRO A 21 21.80 1.64 -20.11
C PRO A 21 20.37 2.18 -20.07
N LEU A 22 19.52 1.55 -19.26
CA LEU A 22 18.25 2.11 -18.85
C LEU A 22 18.54 3.53 -18.38
N ARG A 23 17.98 4.52 -19.09
CA ARG A 23 18.06 5.92 -18.72
C ARG A 23 17.53 6.04 -17.30
N ALA A 24 18.45 6.24 -16.36
CA ALA A 24 18.17 6.65 -14.98
C ALA A 24 17.70 8.12 -14.97
N ASP A 25 16.69 8.41 -15.78
CA ASP A 25 16.29 9.76 -16.14
C ASP A 25 14.77 9.88 -15.94
N GLN A 26 14.35 9.63 -14.70
CA GLN A 26 13.05 10.01 -14.15
C GLN A 26 13.05 9.86 -12.61
N ALA A 27 14.11 10.35 -11.96
CA ALA A 27 13.95 10.83 -10.58
C ALA A 27 13.16 12.15 -10.68
N LEU A 28 11.82 12.05 -10.77
CA LEU A 28 10.96 13.23 -10.67
C LEU A 28 11.24 13.86 -9.30
N ARG A 29 11.79 15.07 -9.35
CA ARG A 29 12.00 15.97 -8.21
C ARG A 29 10.71 16.06 -7.38
N THR A 30 10.71 15.49 -6.18
CA THR A 30 9.61 15.63 -5.21
C THR A 30 9.95 16.65 -4.14
N ASP A 31 10.45 17.81 -4.56
CA ASP A 31 10.63 18.93 -3.65
C ASP A 31 9.37 19.82 -3.70
N GLN A 32 8.21 19.23 -3.37
CA GLN A 32 7.08 20.07 -2.97
C GLN A 32 7.42 20.64 -1.59
N PRO A 33 7.45 21.97 -1.45
CA PRO A 33 7.80 22.59 -0.19
C PRO A 33 6.80 22.17 0.88
N ALA A 34 7.31 21.79 2.04
CA ALA A 34 6.46 21.43 3.15
C ALA A 34 5.62 22.64 3.59
N THR A 35 4.33 22.41 3.84
CA THR A 35 3.38 23.44 4.28
C THR A 35 2.77 23.04 5.62
N THR A 36 2.15 24.00 6.32
CA THR A 36 1.47 23.73 7.60
C THR A 36 -0.03 23.53 7.39
N TRP A 37 -0.57 22.39 7.81
CA TRP A 37 -2.00 22.12 7.81
C TRP A 37 -2.74 22.90 8.91
N ARG A 38 -3.62 23.83 8.50
CA ARG A 38 -4.32 24.73 9.43
C ARG A 38 -5.74 24.28 9.81
N GLY A 39 -6.30 23.32 9.08
CA GLY A 39 -7.66 22.86 9.31
C GLY A 39 -7.84 22.13 10.66
N PRO A 40 -9.06 22.10 11.22
CA PRO A 40 -9.39 21.27 12.38
C PRO A 40 -9.73 19.81 11.99
N ARG A 41 -9.86 19.54 10.69
CA ARG A 41 -10.11 18.22 10.11
C ARG A 41 -9.00 17.87 9.12
N SER A 42 -8.73 16.58 8.97
CA SER A 42 -7.84 16.05 7.94
C SER A 42 -8.53 16.00 6.57
N ALA A 43 -7.77 15.69 5.52
CA ALA A 43 -8.26 15.66 4.14
C ALA A 43 -9.43 14.68 3.93
N ASN A 44 -9.44 13.54 4.62
CA ASN A 44 -10.56 12.59 4.61
C ASN A 44 -11.74 12.98 5.55
N GLY A 45 -11.72 14.19 6.11
CA GLY A 45 -12.82 14.75 6.89
C GLY A 45 -12.87 14.34 8.37
N TRP A 46 -11.89 13.60 8.88
CA TRP A 46 -11.81 13.20 10.29
C TRP A 46 -11.29 14.34 11.17
N LYS A 47 -11.74 14.39 12.44
CA LYS A 47 -11.26 15.41 13.39
C LYS A 47 -9.79 15.14 13.71
N ILE A 48 -8.97 16.19 13.68
CA ILE A 48 -7.57 16.08 14.12
C ILE A 48 -7.54 15.82 15.62
N LEU A 49 -6.65 14.92 16.02
CA LEU A 49 -6.48 14.48 17.40
C LEU A 49 -5.22 15.10 17.99
N ASP A 50 -5.31 15.54 19.24
CA ASP A 50 -4.13 15.95 20.01
C ASP A 50 -3.28 14.72 20.38
N GLU A 51 -3.96 13.61 20.70
CA GLU A 51 -3.37 12.31 21.01
C GLU A 51 -4.25 11.17 20.47
N ALA A 52 -3.60 10.06 20.11
CA ALA A 52 -4.21 8.86 19.59
C ALA A 52 -3.85 7.65 20.47
N GLU A 53 -4.73 6.65 20.49
CA GLU A 53 -4.53 5.42 21.26
C GLU A 53 -3.46 4.55 20.62
N THR A 54 -2.68 3.84 21.44
CA THR A 54 -1.70 2.85 20.96
C THR A 54 -2.39 1.50 20.78
N HIS A 55 -2.28 0.94 19.57
CA HIS A 55 -2.87 -0.35 19.24
C HIS A 55 -1.79 -1.35 18.83
N PRO A 56 -1.83 -2.59 19.36
CA PRO A 56 -0.92 -3.65 18.93
C PRO A 56 -1.29 -4.13 17.51
N ILE A 57 -0.27 -4.43 16.70
CA ILE A 57 -0.42 -5.11 15.41
C ILE A 57 -0.25 -6.61 15.67
N GLU A 58 -1.37 -7.32 15.82
CA GLU A 58 -1.42 -8.74 16.18
C GLU A 58 -0.48 -9.58 15.29
N GLY A 59 0.37 -10.38 15.92
CA GLY A 59 1.34 -11.26 15.26
C GLY A 59 2.73 -10.67 15.05
N SER A 60 2.87 -9.35 15.01
CA SER A 60 4.14 -8.70 14.64
C SER A 60 5.02 -8.27 15.82
N GLY A 61 4.46 -8.23 17.03
CA GLY A 61 5.11 -7.61 18.19
C GLY A 61 5.27 -6.09 18.09
N GLN A 62 4.75 -5.45 17.03
CA GLN A 62 4.76 -4.01 16.84
C GLN A 62 3.45 -3.36 17.31
N SER A 63 3.47 -2.03 17.45
CA SER A 63 2.27 -1.24 17.76
C SER A 63 2.27 0.07 16.97
N VAL A 64 1.09 0.67 16.83
CA VAL A 64 0.89 1.92 16.09
C VAL A 64 -0.16 2.79 16.78
N ARG A 65 0.03 4.11 16.76
CA ARG A 65 -0.96 5.05 17.29
C ARG A 65 -2.01 5.39 16.24
N LEU A 66 -3.30 5.21 16.57
CA LEU A 66 -4.42 5.43 15.64
C LEU A 66 -5.63 6.05 16.35
N ALA A 67 -6.55 6.61 15.57
CA ALA A 67 -7.88 6.89 16.08
C ALA A 67 -8.56 5.58 16.46
N GLY A 68 -9.18 5.55 17.64
CA GLY A 68 -9.94 4.40 18.10
C GLY A 68 -11.13 4.05 17.21
N GLY A 69 -11.81 2.97 17.55
CA GLY A 69 -13.02 2.52 16.87
C GLY A 69 -12.78 1.96 15.46
N ASP A 70 -13.65 2.32 14.52
CA ASP A 70 -13.67 1.70 13.18
C ASP A 70 -12.40 2.02 12.35
N ALA A 71 -11.77 3.19 12.56
CA ALA A 71 -10.53 3.54 11.87
C ALA A 71 -9.37 2.61 12.27
N ALA A 72 -9.15 2.39 13.57
CA ALA A 72 -8.17 1.43 14.06
C ALA A 72 -8.41 0.03 13.49
N ILE A 73 -9.67 -0.45 13.48
CA ILE A 73 -9.99 -1.80 12.98
C ILE A 73 -9.58 -1.97 11.52
N LEU A 74 -9.88 -0.99 10.67
CA LEU A 74 -9.53 -1.05 9.24
C LEU A 74 -8.01 -1.03 9.03
N LEU A 75 -7.31 -0.10 9.69
CA LEU A 75 -5.87 0.10 9.46
C LEU A 75 -5.02 -1.00 10.11
N LEU A 76 -5.44 -1.54 11.27
CA LEU A 76 -4.79 -2.70 11.87
C LEU A 76 -4.95 -3.95 11.01
N HIS A 77 -6.09 -4.12 10.34
CA HIS A 77 -6.26 -5.21 9.38
C HIS A 77 -5.27 -5.11 8.21
N VAL A 78 -5.11 -3.91 7.65
CA VAL A 78 -4.09 -3.64 6.60
C VAL A 78 -2.69 -3.99 7.10
N ALA A 79 -2.29 -3.49 8.27
CA ALA A 79 -0.97 -3.75 8.85
C ALA A 79 -0.72 -5.25 9.08
N ARG A 80 -1.74 -5.98 9.53
CA ARG A 80 -1.65 -7.44 9.73
C ARG A 80 -1.51 -8.20 8.42
N ARG A 81 -2.33 -7.90 7.40
CA ARG A 81 -2.21 -8.53 6.07
C ARG A 81 -0.83 -8.26 5.47
N PHE A 82 -0.34 -7.02 5.55
CA PHE A 82 1.00 -6.68 5.11
C PHE A 82 2.06 -7.52 5.84
N HIS A 83 1.96 -7.62 7.17
CA HIS A 83 2.90 -8.37 8.00
C HIS A 83 3.01 -9.85 7.61
N TYR A 84 1.88 -10.51 7.34
CA TYR A 84 1.84 -11.94 7.08
C TYR A 84 2.13 -12.30 5.62
N GLU A 85 1.80 -11.43 4.68
CA GLU A 85 1.73 -11.80 3.26
C GLU A 85 2.67 -11.01 2.35
N ILE A 86 3.28 -9.93 2.86
CA ILE A 86 4.24 -9.12 2.11
C ILE A 86 5.62 -9.21 2.78
N ASP A 87 5.78 -8.60 3.97
CA ASP A 87 7.04 -8.66 4.72
C ASP A 87 6.77 -8.46 6.21
N GLN A 88 7.57 -9.14 7.03
CA GLN A 88 7.47 -9.04 8.47
C GLN A 88 7.81 -7.62 8.93
N LEU A 89 7.05 -7.11 9.89
CA LEU A 89 7.20 -5.76 10.40
C LEU A 89 8.23 -5.79 11.53
N ARG A 90 9.20 -4.89 11.42
CA ARG A 90 10.28 -4.70 12.39
C ARG A 90 10.00 -3.44 13.21
N ALA A 91 10.88 -3.16 14.16
CA ALA A 91 10.86 -1.89 14.88
C ALA A 91 10.91 -0.72 13.89
N ASP A 92 10.10 0.31 14.14
CA ASP A 92 9.99 1.53 13.33
C ASP A 92 9.48 1.34 11.87
N ASP A 93 9.07 0.14 11.49
CA ASP A 93 8.48 -0.11 10.17
C ASP A 93 7.06 0.44 10.04
N VAL A 94 6.36 0.78 11.14
CA VAL A 94 5.00 1.33 11.06
C VAL A 94 4.91 2.67 11.78
N THR A 95 4.41 3.67 11.07
CA THR A 95 4.09 4.99 11.61
C THR A 95 2.61 5.27 11.46
N GLY A 96 2.01 5.91 12.47
CA GLY A 96 0.59 6.26 12.49
C GLY A 96 0.42 7.73 12.87
N HIS A 97 -0.38 7.98 13.91
CA HIS A 97 -0.67 9.33 14.39
C HIS A 97 0.58 10.15 14.71
N ARG A 98 0.57 11.40 14.25
CA ARG A 98 1.58 12.41 14.54
C ARG A 98 0.92 13.75 14.83
N THR A 99 1.59 14.59 15.62
CA THR A 99 1.11 15.95 15.97
C THR A 99 1.73 17.05 15.11
N SER A 100 2.84 16.76 14.43
CA SER A 100 3.46 17.70 13.49
C SER A 100 2.53 17.98 12.31
N ARG A 101 2.04 19.22 12.24
CA ARG A 101 1.14 19.72 11.18
C ARG A 101 1.85 20.01 9.86
N THR A 102 3.15 19.77 9.78
CA THR A 102 3.92 19.91 8.54
C THR A 102 3.56 18.77 7.59
N ILE A 103 3.14 19.12 6.38
CA ILE A 103 2.73 18.16 5.34
C ILE A 103 3.37 18.52 4.00
N ARG A 104 3.63 17.51 3.17
CA ARG A 104 4.02 17.69 1.76
C ARG A 104 2.90 17.41 0.78
N GLN A 105 1.93 16.59 1.19
CA GLN A 105 0.72 16.29 0.42
C GLN A 105 -0.51 16.36 1.32
N PRO A 106 -1.70 16.69 0.78
CA PRO A 106 -2.93 16.77 1.57
C PRO A 106 -3.26 15.48 2.36
N HIS A 107 -3.01 14.30 1.79
CA HIS A 107 -3.26 13.00 2.44
C HIS A 107 -2.42 12.80 3.70
N GLU A 108 -1.25 13.44 3.81
CA GLU A 108 -0.44 13.39 5.04
C GLU A 108 -1.16 14.04 6.25
N SER A 109 -2.18 14.87 6.02
CA SER A 109 -3.01 15.38 7.13
C SER A 109 -3.82 14.28 7.82
N ASN A 110 -4.02 13.12 7.19
CA ASN A 110 -4.78 11.99 7.77
C ASN A 110 -4.00 11.28 8.88
N TYR A 111 -2.67 11.45 8.96
CA TYR A 111 -1.89 11.07 10.15
C TYR A 111 -2.28 11.93 11.37
N LEU A 112 -2.67 13.19 11.19
CA LEU A 112 -3.04 14.08 12.30
C LEU A 112 -4.35 13.64 12.98
N SER A 113 -5.25 13.01 12.23
CA SER A 113 -6.49 12.45 12.75
C SER A 113 -6.38 10.98 13.16
N GLY A 114 -5.19 10.37 13.04
CA GLY A 114 -4.98 8.95 13.34
C GLY A 114 -5.70 8.00 12.38
N THR A 115 -5.98 8.45 11.15
CA THR A 115 -6.72 7.69 10.13
C THR A 115 -5.89 7.32 8.91
N ALA A 116 -4.57 7.35 9.08
CA ALA A 116 -3.61 6.82 8.12
C ALA A 116 -2.46 6.11 8.84
N ILE A 117 -1.88 5.13 8.13
CA ILE A 117 -0.61 4.48 8.48
C ILE A 117 0.37 4.57 7.33
N ALA A 118 1.66 4.60 7.67
CA ALA A 118 2.74 4.37 6.74
C ALA A 118 3.47 3.10 7.15
N ILE A 119 3.51 2.12 6.26
CA ILE A 119 4.27 0.87 6.42
C ILE A 119 5.57 0.99 5.61
N ARG A 120 6.70 0.80 6.27
CA ARG A 120 8.08 0.93 5.76
C ARG A 120 8.30 2.23 4.98
N PRO A 121 8.04 3.41 5.58
CA PRO A 121 8.11 4.69 4.87
C PRO A 121 9.49 5.03 4.27
N HIS A 122 10.57 4.43 4.80
CA HIS A 122 11.91 4.56 4.24
C HIS A 122 12.12 3.75 2.96
N ALA A 123 11.50 2.57 2.86
CA ALA A 123 11.55 1.73 1.66
C ALA A 123 10.63 2.24 0.55
N TYR A 124 9.51 2.85 0.93
CA TYR A 124 8.48 3.35 0.01
C TYR A 124 8.23 4.86 0.21
N PRO A 125 9.19 5.72 -0.14
CA PRO A 125 9.09 7.15 0.09
C PRO A 125 8.06 7.83 -0.83
N LEU A 126 7.60 9.00 -0.40
CA LEU A 126 6.71 9.86 -1.19
C LEU A 126 7.34 10.19 -2.56
N GLY A 127 6.53 10.09 -3.61
CA GLY A 127 6.88 10.37 -4.99
C GLY A 127 7.56 9.22 -5.73
N VAL A 128 7.84 8.12 -5.04
CA VAL A 128 8.48 6.93 -5.63
C VAL A 128 7.46 5.81 -5.78
N LYS A 129 7.56 5.10 -6.91
CA LYS A 129 6.71 3.96 -7.26
C LYS A 129 7.57 2.79 -7.71
N GLY A 130 7.05 1.57 -7.60
CA GLY A 130 7.74 0.35 -8.02
C GLY A 130 8.65 -0.24 -6.93
N GLY A 131 8.40 0.09 -5.67
CA GLY A 131 9.07 -0.54 -4.54
C GLY A 131 8.49 -1.91 -4.20
N LEU A 132 7.20 -2.14 -4.49
CA LEU A 132 6.56 -3.45 -4.32
C LEU A 132 6.76 -4.36 -5.54
N TYR A 133 7.07 -5.63 -5.28
CA TYR A 133 7.12 -6.67 -6.29
C TYR A 133 5.73 -6.99 -6.86
N PRO A 134 5.63 -7.55 -8.08
CA PRO A 134 4.35 -7.86 -8.70
C PRO A 134 3.40 -8.74 -7.85
N HIS A 135 3.96 -9.70 -7.09
CA HIS A 135 3.17 -10.56 -6.22
C HIS A 135 2.68 -9.84 -4.95
N GLU A 136 3.47 -8.90 -4.42
CA GLU A 136 3.07 -8.05 -3.28
C GLU A 136 1.97 -7.08 -3.70
N LEU A 137 2.02 -6.57 -4.94
CA LEU A 137 0.93 -5.76 -5.49
C LEU A 137 -0.39 -6.53 -5.56
N ILE A 138 -0.37 -7.82 -5.87
CA ILE A 138 -1.58 -8.67 -5.83
C ILE A 138 -2.18 -8.67 -4.43
N VAL A 139 -1.36 -8.85 -3.40
CA VAL A 139 -1.79 -8.80 -1.99
C VAL A 139 -2.36 -7.43 -1.64
N VAL A 140 -1.72 -6.33 -2.04
CA VAL A 140 -2.26 -4.97 -1.80
C VAL A 140 -3.62 -4.78 -2.46
N ARG A 141 -3.79 -5.21 -3.72
CA ARG A 141 -5.08 -5.12 -4.43
C ARG A 141 -6.17 -5.95 -3.77
N ASP A 142 -5.80 -7.13 -3.30
CA ASP A 142 -6.67 -8.03 -2.56
C ASP A 142 -7.15 -7.40 -1.23
N ILE A 143 -6.24 -6.79 -0.45
CA ILE A 143 -6.59 -6.04 0.78
C ILE A 143 -7.59 -4.93 0.49
N LEU A 144 -7.35 -4.10 -0.53
CA LEU A 144 -8.23 -2.97 -0.85
C LEU A 144 -9.62 -3.42 -1.30
N THR A 145 -9.68 -4.54 -2.02
CA THR A 145 -10.94 -5.18 -2.47
C THR A 145 -11.71 -5.76 -1.30
N GLU A 146 -11.03 -6.45 -0.39
CA GLU A 146 -11.61 -7.02 0.83
C GLU A 146 -12.25 -5.97 1.74
N LEU A 147 -11.62 -4.79 1.77
CA LEU A 147 -12.08 -3.61 2.50
C LEU A 147 -13.12 -2.80 1.73
N ASP A 148 -13.56 -3.26 0.55
CA ASP A 148 -14.62 -2.67 -0.28
C ASP A 148 -14.41 -1.16 -0.52
N GLY A 149 -13.16 -0.72 -0.58
CA GLY A 149 -12.81 0.68 -0.76
C GLY A 149 -13.00 1.59 0.45
N ALA A 150 -13.20 1.03 1.66
CA ALA A 150 -13.14 1.78 2.92
C ALA A 150 -11.72 2.30 3.22
N VAL A 151 -10.70 1.69 2.62
CA VAL A 151 -9.30 2.13 2.67
C VAL A 151 -8.81 2.46 1.26
N ALA A 152 -7.96 3.48 1.16
CA ALA A 152 -7.22 3.86 -0.03
C ALA A 152 -5.72 3.60 0.19
N TRP A 153 -5.00 3.39 -0.91
CA TRP A 153 -3.56 3.17 -0.92
C TRP A 153 -2.85 4.28 -1.69
N GLY A 154 -1.79 4.82 -1.10
CA GLY A 154 -1.06 5.96 -1.64
C GLY A 154 -0.32 5.66 -2.94
N GLY A 155 -0.08 4.39 -3.29
CA GLY A 155 0.51 4.02 -4.59
C GLY A 155 -0.39 4.32 -5.80
N ASP A 156 -1.69 4.60 -5.56
CA ASP A 156 -2.66 5.02 -6.57
C ASP A 156 -2.82 6.54 -6.66
N PHE A 157 -2.18 7.31 -5.78
CA PHE A 157 -2.30 8.77 -5.77
C PHE A 157 -1.48 9.40 -6.88
N GLY A 158 -1.86 10.62 -7.29
CA GLY A 158 -1.15 11.37 -8.33
C GLY A 158 0.32 11.62 -7.99
N THR A 159 0.62 11.86 -6.69
CA THR A 159 1.98 11.72 -6.16
C THR A 159 2.03 10.42 -5.36
N PRO A 160 2.67 9.36 -5.88
CA PRO A 160 2.58 8.03 -5.29
C PRO A 160 3.27 7.98 -3.92
N GLN A 161 2.74 7.19 -3.00
CA GLN A 161 3.38 6.85 -1.74
C GLN A 161 2.98 5.43 -1.35
N GLU A 162 3.76 4.44 -1.79
CA GLU A 162 3.40 3.02 -1.61
C GLU A 162 3.41 2.57 -0.14
N SER A 163 4.06 3.31 0.76
CA SER A 163 3.96 3.09 2.21
C SER A 163 2.60 3.44 2.80
N HIS A 164 1.84 4.32 2.15
CA HIS A 164 0.71 5.00 2.77
C HIS A 164 -0.61 4.27 2.56
N PHE A 165 -1.37 4.08 3.64
CA PHE A 165 -2.75 3.62 3.63
C PHE A 165 -3.61 4.53 4.49
N GLU A 166 -4.81 4.85 4.04
CA GLU A 166 -5.72 5.75 4.75
C GLU A 166 -7.16 5.27 4.71
N VAL A 167 -7.95 5.64 5.72
CA VAL A 167 -9.41 5.52 5.63
C VAL A 167 -9.89 6.47 4.53
N ALA A 168 -10.50 5.91 3.50
CA ALA A 168 -10.86 6.64 2.27
C ALA A 168 -12.13 7.49 2.42
N LEU A 169 -12.94 7.22 3.45
CA LEU A 169 -14.29 7.73 3.59
C LEU A 169 -14.44 8.53 4.88
N ALA A 170 -15.37 9.50 4.84
CA ALA A 170 -15.69 10.34 5.99
C ALA A 170 -16.22 9.50 7.18
N PRO A 171 -16.10 9.99 8.43
CA PRO A 171 -16.45 9.22 9.63
C PRO A 171 -17.90 8.69 9.65
N SER A 172 -18.83 9.42 9.05
CA SER A 172 -20.25 9.07 9.01
C SER A 172 -20.62 8.12 7.88
N HIS A 173 -19.67 7.77 7.00
CA HIS A 173 -19.97 6.96 5.83
C HIS A 173 -20.30 5.52 6.26
N PRO A 174 -21.48 4.96 5.87
CA PRO A 174 -21.95 3.67 6.38
C PRO A 174 -21.00 2.51 6.09
N LYS A 175 -20.25 2.60 4.98
CA LYS A 175 -19.27 1.58 4.59
C LYS A 175 -18.12 1.40 5.60
N VAL A 176 -17.64 2.48 6.23
CA VAL A 176 -16.57 2.41 7.26
C VAL A 176 -17.02 1.47 8.39
N ARG A 177 -18.23 1.73 8.92
CA ARG A 177 -18.83 0.93 9.98
C ARG A 177 -19.17 -0.49 9.54
N GLY A 178 -19.65 -0.66 8.31
CA GLY A 178 -20.00 -1.95 7.73
C GLY A 178 -18.80 -2.89 7.65
N VAL A 179 -17.70 -2.41 7.06
CA VAL A 179 -16.46 -3.18 6.90
C VAL A 179 -15.81 -3.44 8.26
N ALA A 180 -15.74 -2.44 9.14
CA ALA A 180 -15.21 -2.65 10.49
C ALA A 180 -16.01 -3.68 11.30
N ARG A 181 -17.35 -3.76 11.10
CA ARG A 181 -18.17 -4.80 11.72
C ARG A 181 -17.85 -6.19 11.18
N LYS A 182 -17.72 -6.34 9.85
CA LYS A 182 -17.30 -7.59 9.19
C LYS A 182 -15.98 -8.09 9.78
N LEU A 183 -14.98 -7.20 9.90
CA LEU A 183 -13.67 -7.56 10.44
C LEU A 183 -13.70 -7.95 11.93
N ARG A 184 -14.52 -7.28 12.75
CA ARG A 184 -14.73 -7.69 14.15
C ARG A 184 -15.26 -9.12 14.24
N THR A 185 -16.30 -9.44 13.47
CA THR A 185 -16.86 -10.80 13.43
C THR A 185 -15.83 -11.84 13.02
N TRP A 186 -14.97 -11.52 12.05
CA TRP A 186 -13.90 -12.44 11.62
C TRP A 186 -12.87 -12.67 12.70
N ARG A 187 -12.39 -11.61 13.37
CA ARG A 187 -11.45 -11.75 14.49
C ARG A 187 -12.00 -12.65 15.60
N ASP A 188 -13.30 -12.59 15.83
CA ASP A 188 -13.96 -13.37 16.88
C ASP A 188 -14.32 -14.81 16.40
N THR A 189 -14.05 -15.15 15.13
CA THR A 189 -14.31 -16.47 14.52
C THR A 189 -12.99 -17.20 14.23
N PRO A 190 -12.73 -18.39 14.82
CA PRO A 190 -11.53 -19.16 14.53
C PRO A 190 -11.39 -19.50 13.03
N GLY A 191 -10.19 -19.34 12.48
CA GLY A 191 -9.89 -19.68 11.07
C GLY A 191 -10.25 -18.59 10.05
N MET A 192 -10.70 -17.42 10.50
CA MET A 192 -11.01 -16.26 9.64
C MET A 192 -10.08 -15.09 9.93
N GLY A 193 -9.57 -14.42 8.89
CA GLY A 193 -8.88 -13.13 9.02
C GLY A 193 -7.48 -13.10 8.40
N ALA A 194 -6.68 -12.13 8.81
CA ALA A 194 -5.34 -11.93 8.26
C ALA A 194 -4.44 -13.16 8.54
N GLY A 195 -3.70 -13.61 7.50
CA GLY A 195 -2.84 -14.80 7.56
C GLY A 195 -3.53 -16.13 7.25
N THR A 196 -4.86 -16.16 7.05
CA THR A 196 -5.60 -17.35 6.57
C THR A 196 -6.11 -17.18 5.14
N ILE A 197 -5.78 -16.05 4.49
CA ILE A 197 -6.31 -15.67 3.18
C ILE A 197 -5.19 -15.79 2.16
N ASP A 198 -5.44 -16.52 1.07
CA ASP A 198 -4.55 -16.60 -0.07
C ASP A 198 -5.03 -15.66 -1.17
N ALA A 199 -4.32 -14.54 -1.35
CA ALA A 199 -4.62 -13.53 -2.37
C ALA A 199 -4.48 -14.05 -3.83
N PHE A 200 -3.87 -15.22 -4.02
CA PHE A 200 -3.64 -15.81 -5.34
C PHE A 200 -4.76 -16.77 -5.77
N GLU A 201 -5.72 -17.08 -4.89
CA GLU A 201 -6.90 -17.88 -5.25
C GLU A 201 -7.67 -17.25 -6.42
N PRO A 202 -8.20 -18.06 -7.37
CA PRO A 202 -8.92 -17.55 -8.53
C PRO A 202 -10.09 -16.62 -8.16
N GLU A 203 -10.89 -17.00 -7.17
CA GLU A 203 -12.05 -16.21 -6.71
C GLU A 203 -11.63 -14.83 -6.19
N ARG A 204 -10.49 -14.74 -5.50
CA ARG A 204 -9.93 -13.48 -5.00
C ARG A 204 -9.48 -12.58 -6.14
N ARG A 205 -8.79 -13.15 -7.13
CA ARG A 205 -8.36 -12.41 -8.34
C ARG A 205 -9.55 -11.89 -9.14
N GLU A 206 -10.60 -12.70 -9.32
CA GLU A 206 -11.83 -12.28 -9.97
C GLU A 206 -12.52 -11.13 -9.22
N ALA A 207 -12.56 -11.20 -7.89
CA ALA A 207 -13.10 -10.13 -7.06
C ALA A 207 -12.30 -8.81 -7.22
N VAL A 208 -10.97 -8.89 -7.27
CA VAL A 208 -10.09 -7.73 -7.52
C VAL A 208 -10.39 -7.10 -8.88
N GLU A 209 -10.51 -7.91 -9.93
CA GLU A 209 -10.85 -7.41 -11.27
C GLU A 209 -12.24 -6.75 -11.31
N ALA A 210 -13.24 -7.38 -10.68
CA ALA A 210 -14.59 -6.84 -10.59
C ALA A 210 -14.61 -5.50 -9.84
N PHE A 211 -13.88 -5.40 -8.75
CA PHE A 211 -13.73 -4.18 -7.97
C PHE A 211 -13.06 -3.06 -8.77
N GLY A 212 -12.02 -3.38 -9.54
CA GLY A 212 -11.36 -2.44 -10.43
C GLY A 212 -12.31 -1.87 -11.50
N ARG A 213 -13.15 -2.71 -12.11
CA ARG A 213 -14.15 -2.28 -13.10
C ARG A 213 -15.22 -1.35 -12.52
N GLY A 214 -15.59 -1.51 -11.25
CA GLY A 214 -16.59 -0.68 -10.58
C GLY A 214 -16.10 0.72 -10.16
N ARG A 215 -14.81 1.03 -10.37
CA ARG A 215 -14.19 2.32 -10.00
C ARG A 215 -13.77 3.19 -11.19
N GLY A 216 -13.93 2.69 -12.41
CA GLY A 216 -13.64 3.41 -13.66
C GLY A 216 -14.73 4.38 -14.08
#